data_AF-A0A3D3T5Q3-F1
#
_entry.id   AF-A0A3D3T5Q3-F1
#
_cell.length_a   1.000
_cell.length_b   1.000
_cell.length_c   1.000
_cell.angle_alpha   90.00
_cell.angle_beta   90.00
_cell.angle_gamma   90.00
#
_symmetry.space_group_name_H-M   'P 1'
#
loop_
_entity.id
_entity.type
_entity.pdbx_description
1 polymer ?
#
loop_
_entity_poly.entity_id
_entity_poly.type
_entity_poly.pdbx_seq_one_letter_code
_entity_poly.pdbx_strand_id
1 'polypeptide(L)' 'MTHDSMAERYLAETHRVENIPPLLEHYNLYTQDPALMEAVTREGGAWANETLTQFGALTGSRERIYWGEQANRYPPR' A
#
# COMPACT_ATOMS: atom_id res chain seq x y z
N MET A 1 9.28 21.11 7.39
CA MET A 1 9.81 20.90 6.03
C MET A 1 9.61 22.20 5.28
N THR A 2 10.68 22.97 5.12
CA THR A 2 10.68 24.21 4.34
C THR A 2 10.37 23.86 2.88
N HIS A 3 9.19 24.25 2.42
CA HIS A 3 8.88 24.25 1.00
C HIS A 3 9.77 25.32 0.38
N ASP A 4 10.74 24.89 -0.42
CA ASP A 4 11.60 25.73 -1.24
C ASP A 4 11.69 25.07 -2.62
N SER A 5 10.52 24.99 -3.27
CA SER A 5 10.40 24.38 -4.58
C SER A 5 10.86 25.37 -5.67
N MET A 6 11.38 24.85 -6.79
CA MET A 6 11.68 25.69 -7.95
C MET A 6 10.44 26.46 -8.45
N ALA A 7 9.23 25.92 -8.26
CA ALA A 7 8.01 26.58 -8.66
C ALA A 7 7.71 27.83 -7.80
N GLU A 8 7.98 27.79 -6.49
CA GLU A 8 7.82 28.93 -5.58
C GLU A 8 8.78 30.07 -5.94
N ARG A 9 10.05 29.73 -6.24
CA ARG A 9 11.09 30.71 -6.57
C ARG A 9 10.79 31.51 -7.84
N TYR A 10 10.06 30.93 -8.79
CA TYR A 10 9.72 31.56 -10.06
C TYR A 10 8.26 32.04 -10.16
N LEU A 11 7.51 32.05 -9.04
CA LEU A 11 6.07 32.37 -9.03
C LEU A 11 5.28 31.53 -10.06
N ALA A 12 5.69 30.28 -10.27
CA ALA A 12 5.13 29.38 -11.28
C ALA A 12 4.03 28.46 -10.73
N GLU A 13 3.67 28.58 -9.46
CA GLU A 13 2.53 27.86 -8.88
C GLU A 13 1.21 28.44 -9.40
N THR A 14 0.43 27.64 -10.14
CA THR A 14 -0.85 28.07 -10.73
C THR A 14 -2.05 27.82 -9.83
N HIS A 15 -1.94 26.85 -8.92
CA HIS A 15 -2.95 26.50 -7.93
C HIS A 15 -2.30 25.66 -6.84
N ARG A 16 -2.97 25.54 -5.69
CA ARG A 16 -2.59 24.61 -4.64
C ARG A 16 -3.32 23.29 -4.85
N VAL A 17 -2.58 22.19 -4.77
CA VAL A 17 -3.17 20.85 -4.77
C VAL A 17 -3.63 20.52 -3.36
N GLU A 18 -4.93 20.32 -3.17
CA GLU A 18 -5.56 20.06 -1.89
C GLU A 18 -6.47 18.83 -1.98
N ASN A 19 -6.93 18.31 -0.84
CA ASN A 19 -7.84 17.16 -0.76
C ASN A 19 -7.33 15.87 -1.43
N ILE A 20 -6.02 15.61 -1.34
CA ILE A 20 -5.44 14.34 -1.79
C ILE A 20 -5.34 13.39 -0.59
N PRO A 21 -6.01 12.23 -0.62
CA PRO A 21 -5.85 11.23 0.43
C PRO A 21 -4.43 10.66 0.41
N PRO A 22 -3.92 10.17 1.55
CA PRO A 22 -2.66 9.46 1.56
C PRO A 22 -2.74 8.19 0.71
N LEU A 23 -1.59 7.71 0.27
CA LEU A 23 -1.48 6.40 -0.40
C LEU A 23 -1.96 5.30 0.54
N LEU A 24 -2.66 4.31 -0.02
CA LEU A 24 -3.09 3.13 0.73
C LEU A 24 -1.93 2.14 0.82
N GLU A 25 -1.07 2.33 1.83
CA GLU A 25 0.10 1.50 2.12
C GLU A 25 0.26 1.33 3.64
N HIS A 26 1.11 0.38 4.07
CA HIS A 26 1.41 0.09 5.47
C HIS A 26 0.22 -0.43 6.29
N TYR A 27 -0.65 -1.23 5.66
CA TYR A 27 -1.75 -1.92 6.33
C TYR A 27 -1.65 -3.44 6.11
N ASN A 28 -2.33 -4.21 6.95
CA ASN A 28 -2.34 -5.66 6.82
C ASN A 28 -3.52 -6.10 5.95
N LEU A 29 -3.22 -6.63 4.76
CA LEU A 29 -4.23 -7.05 3.79
C LEU A 29 -5.11 -8.20 4.30
N TYR A 30 -4.61 -9.05 5.20
CA TYR A 30 -5.38 -10.15 5.76
C TYR A 30 -6.32 -9.66 6.87
N THR A 31 -5.79 -8.92 7.85
CA THR A 31 -6.59 -8.53 9.02
C THR A 31 -7.56 -7.38 8.77
N GLN A 32 -7.45 -6.70 7.62
CA GLN A 32 -8.37 -5.65 7.18
C GLN A 32 -9.49 -6.18 6.26
N ASP A 33 -9.53 -7.50 6.02
CA ASP A 33 -10.61 -8.17 5.29
C ASP A 33 -11.35 -9.17 6.20
N PRO A 34 -12.39 -8.72 6.94
CA PRO A 34 -13.16 -9.58 7.82
C PRO A 34 -13.82 -10.75 7.09
N ALA A 35 -14.28 -10.54 5.85
CA ALA A 35 -14.94 -11.57 5.08
C ALA A 35 -13.98 -12.72 4.73
N LEU A 36 -12.73 -12.38 4.38
CA LEU A 36 -11.66 -13.36 4.19
C LEU A 36 -11.32 -14.10 5.49
N MET A 37 -11.14 -13.38 6.61
CA MET A 37 -10.81 -14.01 7.90
C MET A 37 -11.90 -15.00 8.37
N GLU A 38 -13.17 -14.62 8.21
CA GLU A 38 -14.31 -15.48 8.50
C GLU A 38 -14.33 -16.72 7.61
N ALA A 39 -14.07 -16.55 6.30
CA ALA A 39 -14.00 -17.67 5.37
C ALA A 39 -12.87 -18.63 5.72
N VAL A 40 -11.66 -18.14 6.02
CA VAL A 40 -10.52 -18.98 6.44
C VAL A 40 -10.90 -19.83 7.66
N THR A 41 -11.58 -19.24 8.64
CA THR A 41 -12.00 -19.96 9.84
C THR A 41 -13.09 -20.98 9.54
N ARG A 42 -14.14 -20.58 8.80
CA ARG A 42 -15.29 -21.43 8.45
C ARG A 42 -14.88 -22.66 7.64
N GLU A 43 -13.95 -22.51 6.71
CA GLU A 43 -13.50 -23.60 5.84
C GLU A 43 -12.35 -24.44 6.46
N GLY A 44 -12.08 -24.30 7.76
CA GLY A 44 -11.09 -25.10 8.49
C GLY A 44 -9.63 -24.67 8.32
N GLY A 45 -9.38 -23.49 7.76
CA GLY A 45 -8.05 -22.90 7.57
C GLY A 45 -7.51 -22.12 8.77
N ALA A 46 -8.19 -22.12 9.91
CA ALA A 46 -7.83 -21.31 11.08
C ALA A 46 -6.40 -21.55 11.61
N TRP A 47 -5.83 -22.74 11.36
CA TRP A 47 -4.44 -23.07 11.70
C TRP A 47 -3.42 -22.15 11.02
N ALA A 48 -3.77 -21.51 9.90
CA ALA A 48 -2.90 -20.63 9.14
C ALA A 48 -3.00 -19.15 9.54
N ASN A 49 -3.86 -18.79 10.50
CA ASN A 49 -4.14 -17.38 10.85
C ASN A 49 -2.89 -16.56 11.19
N GLU A 50 -1.95 -17.13 11.94
CA GLU A 50 -0.71 -16.45 12.30
C GLU A 50 0.15 -16.16 11.05
N THR A 51 0.35 -17.19 10.22
CA THR A 51 1.12 -17.05 8.97
C THR A 51 0.46 -16.09 7.99
N LEU A 52 -0.86 -16.15 7.84
CA LEU A 52 -1.63 -15.23 6.98
C LEU A 52 -1.56 -13.80 7.49
N THR A 53 -1.55 -13.58 8.81
CA THR A 53 -1.36 -12.26 9.40
C THR A 53 0.03 -11.71 9.10
N GLN A 54 1.07 -12.50 9.29
CA GLN A 54 2.45 -12.10 8.97
C GLN A 54 2.59 -11.79 7.46
N PHE A 55 2.04 -12.65 6.61
CA PHE A 55 2.08 -12.45 5.16
C PHE A 55 1.28 -11.22 4.71
N GLY A 56 0.09 -11.01 5.28
CA GLY A 56 -0.75 -9.85 4.99
C GLY A 56 -0.07 -8.52 5.32
N ALA A 57 0.73 -8.46 6.38
CA ALA A 57 1.55 -7.30 6.72
C ALA A 57 2.67 -7.06 5.69
N LEU A 58 3.32 -8.12 5.21
CA LEU A 58 4.34 -8.01 4.17
C LEU A 58 3.73 -7.48 2.87
N THR A 59 2.64 -8.07 2.40
CA THR A 59 2.02 -7.72 1.12
C THR A 59 1.42 -6.32 1.10
N GLY A 60 1.00 -5.78 2.24
CA GLY A 60 0.49 -4.40 2.33
C GLY A 60 1.57 -3.36 2.65
N SER A 61 2.83 -3.76 2.75
CA SER A 61 3.95 -2.82 2.89
C SER A 61 4.20 -2.03 1.61
N ARG A 62 4.61 -0.77 1.76
CA ARG A 62 5.07 0.08 0.65
C ARG A 62 6.12 -0.60 -0.23
N GLU A 63 7.06 -1.32 0.38
CA GLU A 63 8.14 -2.00 -0.32
C GLU A 63 7.60 -3.07 -1.29
N ARG A 64 6.68 -3.93 -0.82
CA ARG A 64 6.10 -4.97 -1.67
C ARG A 64 5.20 -4.41 -2.76
N ILE A 65 4.44 -3.36 -2.46
CA ILE A 65 3.64 -2.64 -3.46
C ILE A 65 4.56 -2.08 -4.56
N TYR A 66 5.65 -1.41 -4.16
CA TYR A 66 6.64 -0.87 -5.09
C TYR A 66 7.29 -1.96 -5.95
N TRP A 67 7.64 -3.10 -5.38
CA TRP A 67 8.19 -4.23 -6.15
C TRP A 67 7.21 -4.75 -7.21
N GLY A 68 5.92 -4.84 -6.88
CA GLY A 68 4.89 -5.18 -7.85
C GLY A 68 4.81 -4.19 -9.01
N GLU A 69 4.92 -2.90 -8.72
CA GLU A 69 5.00 -1.86 -9.75
C GLU A 69 6.24 -2.04 -10.64
N GLN A 70 7.42 -2.23 -10.05
CA GLN A 70 8.67 -2.38 -10.81
C GLN A 70 8.65 -3.61 -11.72
N ALA A 71 8.11 -4.74 -11.24
CA ALA A 71 8.00 -5.97 -12.03
C ALA A 71 7.11 -5.77 -13.27
N ASN A 72 6.02 -5.02 -13.16
CA ASN A 72 5.16 -4.70 -14.30
C ASN A 72 5.79 -3.68 -15.25
N ARG A 73 6.48 -2.67 -14.70
CA ARG A 73 7.16 -1.63 -15.49
C ARG A 73 8.33 -2.19 -16.30
N TYR A 74 9.01 -3.21 -15.79
CA TYR A 74 10.18 -3.84 -16.41
C TYR A 74 9.95 -5.34 -16.65
N PRO A 75 9.21 -5.73 -17.70
CA PRO A 75 8.99 -7.14 -18.01
C PRO A 75 10.30 -7.84 -18.41
N PRO A 76 10.38 -9.19 -18.27
CA PRO A 76 11.52 -9.98 -18.73
C PRO A 76 11.83 -9.76 -20.23
N ARG A 77 13.10 -9.90 -20.58
CA ARG A 77 13.59 -9.84 -21.97
C ARG A 77 13.90 -11.22 -22.52
#